data_AF-A0A1C6EIU4-F1
#
_entry.id   AF-A0A1C6EIU4-F1
#
_cell.length_a   1.000
_cell.length_b   1.000
_cell.length_c   1.000
_cell.angle_alpha   90.00
_cell.angle_beta   90.00
_cell.angle_gamma   90.00
#
_symmetry.space_group_name_H-M   'P 1'
#
loop_
_entity.id
_entity.type
_entity.pdbx_description
1 polymer ?
#
loop_
_entity_poly.entity_id
_entity_poly.type
_entity_poly.pdbx_seq_one_letter_code
_entity_poly.pdbx_strand_id
1 'polypeptide(L)'
;MYYKLDGNSLVKAPSVIEKDGTTYINNVEILKEEGYKPLVLDETTQDGMIAQGTTYTQDDDFIYEHKIWKSLEEIQKEQDAYESTRQFTVEEVIKTVFQQSINTYDIEDSKSLRMIEYYPLYQDLIDTEVEAGFKLQYNGVLYKTLKKQTISSAYVPGVGTESLYMVVVEDHKGTLDDPIPYSGNMVLEKDKYYVQDDIVYKCTRDSINPLYNNLKDLINLYVEKV
;
A
#
# COMPACT_ATOMS: atom_id res chain seq x y z
N MET A 1 40.91 -14.87 4.63
CA MET A 1 40.44 -15.33 3.31
C MET A 1 41.07 -14.42 2.27
N TYR A 2 41.49 -14.94 1.11
CA TYR A 2 42.31 -14.21 0.13
C TYR A 2 41.50 -13.84 -1.11
N TYR A 3 41.77 -12.67 -1.69
CA TYR A 3 41.02 -12.10 -2.80
C TYR A 3 41.94 -11.38 -3.79
N LYS A 4 41.44 -11.19 -5.01
CA LYS A 4 41.92 -10.19 -5.96
C LYS A 4 40.88 -9.10 -6.10
N LEU A 5 41.32 -7.85 -6.25
CA LEU A 5 40.45 -6.73 -6.55
C LEU A 5 40.34 -6.57 -8.08
N ASP A 6 39.12 -6.64 -8.60
CA ASP A 6 38.77 -6.39 -10.00
C ASP A 6 37.77 -5.23 -10.08
N GLY A 7 38.25 -4.03 -10.41
CA GLY A 7 37.49 -2.80 -10.25
C GLY A 7 37.09 -2.59 -8.79
N ASN A 8 35.78 -2.59 -8.50
CA ASN A 8 35.23 -2.52 -7.14
C ASN A 8 34.64 -3.87 -6.67
N SER A 9 35.02 -4.98 -7.30
CA SER A 9 34.54 -6.32 -6.98
C SER A 9 35.68 -7.20 -6.45
N LEU A 10 35.36 -8.09 -5.50
CA LEU A 10 36.32 -9.04 -4.95
C LEU A 10 36.18 -10.41 -5.61
N VAL A 11 37.27 -10.90 -6.17
CA VAL A 11 37.38 -12.27 -6.70
C VAL A 11 38.04 -13.15 -5.65
N LYS A 12 37.28 -14.08 -5.07
CA LYS A 12 37.76 -15.00 -4.04
C LYS A 12 38.85 -15.93 -4.58
N ALA A 13 39.89 -16.17 -3.79
CA ALA A 13 40.94 -17.10 -4.13
C ALA A 13 40.41 -18.54 -4.29
N PRO A 14 40.87 -19.28 -5.31
CA PRO A 14 40.55 -20.69 -5.46
C PRO A 14 41.23 -21.51 -4.35
N SER A 15 40.64 -22.65 -3.99
CA SER A 15 41.23 -23.57 -3.01
C SER A 15 42.37 -24.41 -3.58
N VAL A 16 42.52 -24.47 -4.91
CA VAL A 16 43.54 -25.25 -5.61
C VAL A 16 44.20 -24.37 -6.67
N ILE A 17 45.53 -24.38 -6.69
CA ILE A 17 46.35 -23.74 -7.73
C ILE A 17 47.32 -24.79 -8.29
N GLU A 18 47.40 -24.89 -9.61
CA GLU A 18 48.44 -25.65 -10.29
C GLU A 18 49.53 -24.71 -10.78
N LYS A 19 50.78 -24.97 -10.39
CA LYS A 19 51.94 -24.18 -10.79
C LYS A 19 53.12 -25.11 -11.04
N ASP A 20 53.72 -25.00 -12.22
CA ASP A 20 54.86 -25.82 -12.66
C ASP A 20 54.64 -27.34 -12.51
N GLY A 21 53.43 -27.82 -12.79
CA GLY A 21 53.05 -29.23 -12.67
C GLY A 21 52.85 -29.73 -11.24
N THR A 22 52.90 -28.84 -10.24
CA THR A 22 52.61 -29.14 -8.83
C THR A 22 51.26 -28.55 -8.43
N THR A 23 50.44 -29.36 -7.76
CA THR A 23 49.15 -28.94 -7.22
C THR A 23 49.30 -28.44 -5.78
N TYR A 24 48.91 -27.20 -5.54
CA TYR A 24 48.91 -26.56 -4.23
C TYR A 24 47.48 -26.39 -3.75
N ILE A 25 47.19 -26.88 -2.55
CA ILE A 25 45.85 -26.83 -1.94
C ILE A 25 45.90 -25.87 -0.74
N ASN A 26 45.10 -24.80 -0.80
CA ASN A 26 45.05 -23.74 0.23
C ASN A 26 46.43 -23.19 0.65
N ASN A 27 47.40 -23.19 -0.26
CA ASN A 27 48.76 -22.72 0.04
C ASN A 27 48.84 -21.19 -0.05
N VAL A 28 49.04 -20.53 1.09
CA VAL A 28 49.05 -19.08 1.21
C VAL A 28 50.20 -18.41 0.46
N GLU A 29 51.38 -19.03 0.41
CA GLU A 29 52.54 -18.45 -0.29
C GLU A 29 52.28 -18.38 -1.79
N ILE A 30 51.76 -19.48 -2.36
CA ILE A 30 51.37 -19.53 -3.77
C ILE A 30 50.21 -18.57 -4.07
N LEU A 31 49.21 -18.46 -3.19
CA LEU A 31 48.14 -17.47 -3.34
C LEU A 31 48.71 -16.04 -3.43
N LYS A 32 49.68 -15.69 -2.57
CA LYS A 32 50.33 -14.37 -2.58
C LYS A 32 51.15 -14.13 -3.84
N GLU A 33 51.90 -15.13 -4.30
CA GLU A 33 52.66 -15.05 -5.56
C GLU A 33 51.74 -14.83 -6.77
N GLU A 34 50.57 -15.45 -6.77
CA GLU A 34 49.55 -15.24 -7.80
C GLU A 34 48.82 -13.89 -7.63
N GLY A 35 49.16 -13.07 -6.63
CA GLY A 35 48.62 -11.74 -6.40
C GLY A 35 47.34 -11.69 -5.58
N TYR A 36 46.97 -12.78 -4.90
CA TYR A 36 45.86 -12.76 -3.95
C TYR A 36 46.31 -12.16 -2.61
N LYS A 37 45.47 -11.31 -2.04
CA LYS A 37 45.73 -10.58 -0.78
C LYS A 37 44.66 -10.87 0.25
N PRO A 38 44.99 -10.90 1.55
CA PRO A 38 43.99 -10.91 2.61
C PRO A 38 43.15 -9.62 2.58
N LEU A 39 41.86 -9.75 2.87
CA LEU A 39 40.94 -8.63 3.05
C LEU A 39 40.92 -8.18 4.50
N VAL A 40 41.10 -6.88 4.73
CA VAL A 40 40.87 -6.17 5.99
C VAL A 40 39.47 -5.58 5.93
N LEU A 41 38.60 -6.01 6.86
CA LEU A 41 37.20 -5.57 6.92
C LEU A 41 37.07 -4.21 7.59
N ASP A 42 36.10 -3.43 7.15
CA ASP A 42 35.74 -2.16 7.77
C ASP A 42 34.72 -2.41 8.90
N GLU A 43 35.20 -2.43 10.13
CA GLU A 43 34.37 -2.60 11.32
C GLU A 43 33.84 -1.27 11.88
N THR A 44 34.08 -0.15 11.20
CA THR A 44 33.61 1.16 11.66
C THR A 44 32.09 1.27 11.63
N THR A 45 31.58 2.17 12.47
CA THR A 45 30.18 2.61 12.54
C THR A 45 30.15 4.13 12.59
N GLN A 46 29.18 4.75 11.94
CA GLN A 46 28.95 6.19 12.01
C GLN A 46 27.55 6.47 12.57
N ASP A 47 27.48 7.27 13.65
CA ASP A 47 26.22 7.60 14.29
C ASP A 47 25.31 8.41 13.34
N GLY A 48 24.03 8.06 13.31
CA GLY A 48 23.05 8.67 12.40
C GLY A 48 23.24 8.36 10.90
N MET A 49 24.17 7.48 10.53
CA MET A 49 24.47 7.12 9.14
C MET A 49 24.17 5.65 8.85
N ILE A 50 23.82 5.36 7.60
CA ILE A 50 23.54 4.02 7.10
C ILE A 50 24.59 3.64 6.06
N ALA A 51 25.17 2.45 6.19
CA ALA A 51 26.07 1.91 5.18
C ALA A 51 25.25 1.55 3.92
N GLN A 52 25.52 2.24 2.81
CA GLN A 52 24.82 2.09 1.53
C GLN A 52 25.63 1.30 0.50
N GLY A 53 26.86 0.93 0.83
CA GLY A 53 27.72 0.16 -0.03
C GLY A 53 29.15 0.13 0.49
N THR A 54 30.02 -0.41 -0.35
CA THR A 54 31.42 -0.64 0.00
C THR A 54 32.31 -0.33 -1.19
N THR A 55 33.45 0.29 -0.93
CA THR A 55 34.57 0.36 -1.88
C THR A 55 35.79 -0.35 -1.34
N TYR A 56 36.76 -0.59 -2.21
CA TYR A 56 37.99 -1.27 -1.84
C TYR A 56 39.22 -0.50 -2.33
N THR A 57 40.27 -0.51 -1.52
CA THR A 57 41.62 -0.12 -1.95
C THR A 57 42.59 -1.27 -1.68
N GLN A 58 43.78 -1.23 -2.28
CA GLN A 58 44.82 -2.23 -1.99
C GLN A 58 46.20 -1.58 -1.93
N ASP A 59 47.06 -2.12 -1.07
CA ASP A 59 48.51 -1.90 -1.09
C ASP A 59 49.22 -3.19 -1.53
N ASP A 60 50.52 -3.32 -1.33
CA ASP A 60 51.28 -4.50 -1.74
C ASP A 60 50.85 -5.78 -0.98
N ASP A 61 50.33 -5.64 0.25
CA ASP A 61 50.11 -6.76 1.18
C ASP A 61 48.63 -7.05 1.44
N PHE A 62 47.74 -6.06 1.34
CA PHE A 62 46.34 -6.14 1.79
C PHE A 62 45.35 -5.50 0.81
N ILE A 63 44.10 -5.94 0.87
CA ILE A 63 42.93 -5.21 0.36
C ILE A 63 42.17 -4.67 1.56
N TYR A 64 41.77 -3.40 1.52
CA TYR A 64 41.01 -2.73 2.57
C TYR A 64 39.60 -2.45 2.09
N GLU A 65 38.63 -2.86 2.88
CA GLU A 65 37.23 -2.47 2.75
C GLU A 65 37.01 -1.05 3.27
N HIS A 66 36.13 -0.28 2.62
CA HIS A 66 35.68 1.03 3.08
C HIS A 66 34.16 1.13 2.90
N LYS A 67 33.43 1.37 3.98
CA LYS A 67 31.98 1.59 3.91
C LYS A 67 31.67 2.97 3.34
N ILE A 68 30.69 3.01 2.45
CA ILE A 68 30.06 4.26 2.00
C ILE A 68 28.88 4.53 2.93
N TRP A 69 28.95 5.63 3.66
CA TRP A 69 27.94 6.06 4.60
C TRP A 69 27.06 7.15 3.98
N LYS A 70 25.76 7.07 4.21
CA LYS A 70 24.81 8.14 3.90
C LYS A 70 23.89 8.39 5.08
N SER A 71 23.50 9.64 5.27
CA SER A 71 22.43 10.01 6.19
C SER A 71 21.07 9.60 5.63
N LEU A 72 20.06 9.49 6.50
CA LEU A 72 18.67 9.29 6.09
C LEU A 72 18.18 10.40 5.14
N GLU A 73 18.63 11.64 5.36
CA GLU A 73 18.24 12.79 4.54
C GLU A 73 18.81 12.69 3.12
N GLU A 74 20.06 12.28 2.97
CA GLU A 74 20.67 12.06 1.64
C GLU A 74 19.98 10.92 0.88
N ILE A 75 19.66 9.84 1.57
CA ILE A 75 18.93 8.69 0.98
C ILE A 75 17.55 9.16 0.50
N GLN A 76 16.82 9.90 1.32
CA GLN A 76 15.50 10.42 0.96
C GLN A 76 15.58 11.35 -0.25
N LYS A 77 16.56 12.27 -0.26
CA LYS A 77 16.75 13.21 -1.37
C LYS A 77 17.04 12.51 -2.70
N GLU A 78 17.84 11.43 -2.68
CA GLU A 78 18.10 10.63 -3.87
C GLU A 78 16.87 9.85 -4.33
N GLN A 79 16.09 9.30 -3.40
CA GLN A 79 14.83 8.63 -3.70
C GLN A 79 13.82 9.61 -4.33
N ASP A 80 13.65 10.81 -3.76
CA ASP A 80 12.75 11.83 -4.30
C ASP A 80 13.20 12.31 -5.70
N ALA A 81 14.51 12.46 -5.91
CA ALA A 81 15.07 12.80 -7.22
C ALA A 81 14.86 11.70 -8.26
N TYR A 82 14.95 10.43 -7.85
CA TYR A 82 14.64 9.29 -8.71
C TYR A 82 13.15 9.22 -9.03
N GLU A 83 12.28 9.29 -8.03
CA GLU A 83 10.81 9.23 -8.19
C GLU A 83 10.28 10.36 -9.08
N SER A 84 10.83 11.57 -8.97
CA SER A 84 10.42 12.72 -9.80
C SER A 84 10.86 12.64 -11.26
N THR A 85 11.80 11.76 -11.61
CA THR A 85 12.37 11.66 -12.97
C THR A 85 12.14 10.31 -13.64
N ARG A 86 11.84 9.25 -12.88
CA ARG A 86 11.53 7.94 -13.46
C ARG A 86 10.23 8.01 -14.26
N GLN A 87 10.10 7.08 -15.20
CA GLN A 87 8.83 6.88 -15.87
C GLN A 87 7.81 6.29 -14.88
N PHE A 88 6.54 6.65 -15.06
CA PHE A 88 5.45 5.96 -14.38
C PHE A 88 5.48 4.47 -14.73
N THR A 89 5.22 3.65 -13.73
CA THR A 89 4.97 2.22 -13.90
C THR A 89 3.64 2.02 -14.62
N VAL A 90 3.48 0.83 -15.22
CA VAL A 90 2.21 0.44 -15.86
C VAL A 90 1.06 0.49 -14.86
N GLU A 91 1.30 0.10 -13.61
CA GLU A 91 0.30 0.11 -12.54
C GLU A 91 -0.18 1.54 -12.20
N GLU A 92 0.75 2.49 -12.07
CA GLU A 92 0.41 3.91 -11.82
C GLU A 92 -0.40 4.51 -12.97
N VAL A 93 -0.02 4.19 -14.21
CA VAL A 93 -0.77 4.64 -15.40
C VAL A 93 -2.18 4.04 -15.41
N ILE A 94 -2.30 2.72 -15.20
CA ILE A 94 -3.61 2.05 -15.15
C ILE A 94 -4.46 2.63 -14.04
N LYS A 95 -3.92 2.79 -12.83
CA LYS A 95 -4.65 3.35 -11.69
C LYS A 95 -5.18 4.75 -11.98
N THR A 96 -4.34 5.61 -12.53
CA THR A 96 -4.71 7.00 -12.88
C THR A 96 -5.82 7.04 -13.94
N VAL A 97 -5.65 6.31 -15.05
CA VAL A 97 -6.63 6.29 -16.15
C VAL A 97 -7.94 5.66 -15.69
N PHE A 98 -7.87 4.60 -14.90
CA PHE A 98 -9.06 3.94 -14.40
C PHE A 98 -9.79 4.81 -13.37
N GLN A 99 -9.10 5.49 -12.45
CA GLN A 99 -9.73 6.45 -11.53
C GLN A 99 -10.52 7.56 -12.24
N GLN A 100 -10.02 8.04 -13.39
CA GLN A 100 -10.70 9.06 -14.19
C GLN A 100 -11.96 8.55 -14.90
N SER A 101 -12.02 7.26 -15.22
CA SER A 101 -13.06 6.67 -16.07
C SER A 101 -13.97 5.68 -15.36
N ILE A 102 -13.63 5.20 -14.16
CA ILE A 102 -14.32 4.09 -13.48
C ILE A 102 -15.81 4.35 -13.28
N ASN A 103 -16.17 5.61 -12.98
CA ASN A 103 -17.56 6.04 -12.79
C ASN A 103 -18.37 6.17 -14.09
N THR A 104 -17.74 5.99 -15.26
CA THR A 104 -18.44 5.93 -16.56
C THR A 104 -18.90 4.51 -16.91
N TYR A 105 -18.42 3.50 -16.17
CA TYR A 105 -18.81 2.12 -16.33
C TYR A 105 -19.91 1.75 -15.33
N ASP A 106 -20.87 0.94 -15.77
CA ASP A 106 -21.88 0.35 -14.91
C ASP A 106 -21.30 -0.87 -14.17
N ILE A 107 -20.59 -0.60 -13.07
CA ILE A 107 -19.99 -1.61 -12.20
C ILE A 107 -20.89 -1.79 -10.99
N GLU A 108 -21.32 -3.04 -10.74
CA GLU A 108 -22.11 -3.41 -9.57
C GLU A 108 -21.37 -3.12 -8.25
N ASP A 109 -22.12 -2.73 -7.22
CA ASP A 109 -21.60 -2.36 -5.89
C ASP A 109 -20.65 -3.40 -5.29
N SER A 110 -20.97 -4.70 -5.42
CA SER A 110 -20.14 -5.81 -4.93
C SER A 110 -18.78 -5.91 -5.63
N LYS A 111 -18.72 -5.59 -6.93
CA LYS A 111 -17.45 -5.53 -7.68
C LYS A 111 -16.68 -4.26 -7.35
N SER A 112 -17.39 -3.14 -7.20
CA SER A 112 -16.78 -1.86 -6.80
C SER A 112 -16.03 -1.96 -5.47
N LEU A 113 -16.54 -2.73 -4.50
CA LEU A 113 -15.88 -2.97 -3.22
C LEU A 113 -14.55 -3.73 -3.32
N ARG A 114 -14.34 -4.49 -4.39
CA ARG A 114 -13.04 -5.15 -4.67
C ARG A 114 -12.07 -4.24 -5.42
N MET A 115 -12.52 -3.04 -5.78
CA MET A 115 -11.80 -2.07 -6.60
C MET A 115 -11.77 -0.69 -5.92
N ILE A 116 -11.96 -0.63 -4.59
CA ILE A 116 -12.09 0.61 -3.83
C ILE A 116 -10.97 1.58 -4.17
N GLU A 117 -9.72 1.11 -4.20
CA GLU A 117 -8.53 1.93 -4.48
C GLU A 117 -8.53 2.62 -5.85
N TYR A 118 -9.33 2.13 -6.80
CA TYR A 118 -9.48 2.71 -8.12
C TYR A 118 -10.62 3.72 -8.23
N TYR A 119 -11.42 3.92 -7.18
CA TYR A 119 -12.37 5.04 -7.14
C TYR A 119 -11.64 6.33 -6.74
N PRO A 120 -12.08 7.50 -7.21
CA PRO A 120 -11.48 8.77 -6.82
C PRO A 120 -11.67 9.03 -5.31
N LEU A 121 -10.69 9.69 -4.69
CA LEU A 121 -10.82 10.16 -3.31
C LEU A 121 -11.73 11.39 -3.28
N TYR A 122 -12.57 11.48 -2.25
CA TYR A 122 -13.44 12.64 -2.02
C TYR A 122 -12.68 13.97 -2.03
N GLN A 123 -11.45 13.99 -1.47
CA GLN A 123 -10.62 15.19 -1.37
C GLN A 123 -10.15 15.70 -2.74
N ASP A 124 -9.99 14.81 -3.72
CA ASP A 124 -9.55 15.17 -5.07
C ASP A 124 -10.71 15.69 -5.94
N LEU A 125 -11.95 15.59 -5.43
CA LEU A 125 -13.16 15.96 -6.16
C LEU A 125 -13.75 17.29 -5.67
N ILE A 126 -13.17 17.96 -4.67
CA ILE A 126 -13.71 19.25 -4.19
C ILE A 126 -13.90 20.22 -5.35
N ASP A 127 -15.06 20.89 -5.35
CA ASP A 127 -15.54 21.81 -6.39
C ASP A 127 -15.87 21.14 -7.76
N THR A 128 -15.89 19.81 -7.82
CA THR A 128 -16.31 19.04 -9.00
C THR A 128 -17.79 18.67 -8.93
N GLU A 129 -18.52 18.88 -10.03
CA GLU A 129 -19.89 18.38 -10.17
C GLU A 129 -19.90 16.89 -10.55
N VAL A 130 -20.69 16.10 -9.82
CA VAL A 130 -20.87 14.67 -10.06
C VAL A 130 -22.34 14.32 -10.15
N GLU A 131 -22.66 13.29 -10.94
CA GLU A 131 -24.01 12.78 -11.12
C GLU A 131 -24.47 11.91 -9.94
N ALA A 132 -25.76 11.56 -9.90
CA ALA A 132 -26.28 10.57 -8.97
C ALA A 132 -25.68 9.18 -9.25
N GLY A 133 -25.38 8.41 -8.21
CA GLY A 133 -24.76 7.09 -8.31
C GLY A 133 -23.23 7.12 -8.46
N PHE A 134 -22.61 8.31 -8.51
CA PHE A 134 -21.16 8.44 -8.57
C PHE A 134 -20.50 7.89 -7.31
N LYS A 135 -19.51 7.01 -7.47
CA LYS A 135 -18.81 6.32 -6.39
C LYS A 135 -17.47 6.98 -6.09
N LEU A 136 -17.17 7.17 -4.81
CA LEU A 136 -15.96 7.82 -4.32
C LEU A 136 -15.52 7.25 -2.97
N GLN A 137 -14.23 7.43 -2.65
CA GLN A 137 -13.65 6.98 -1.39
C GLN A 137 -13.61 8.11 -0.36
N TYR A 138 -13.93 7.78 0.89
CA TYR A 138 -13.68 8.66 2.03
C TYR A 138 -13.31 7.83 3.26
N ASN A 139 -12.13 8.08 3.84
CA ASN A 139 -11.58 7.33 4.99
C ASN A 139 -11.57 5.80 4.80
N GLY A 140 -11.22 5.34 3.58
CA GLY A 140 -11.18 3.91 3.24
C GLY A 140 -12.55 3.25 3.01
N VAL A 141 -13.65 4.01 3.12
CA VAL A 141 -15.01 3.54 2.86
C VAL A 141 -15.47 4.05 1.49
N LEU A 142 -16.15 3.18 0.74
CA LEU A 142 -16.74 3.53 -0.55
C LEU A 142 -18.17 4.07 -0.34
N TYR A 143 -18.43 5.25 -0.87
CA TYR A 143 -19.75 5.88 -0.87
C TYR A 143 -20.24 6.06 -2.30
N LYS A 144 -21.56 6.14 -2.47
CA LYS A 144 -22.20 6.60 -3.70
C LYS A 144 -23.07 7.83 -3.45
N THR A 145 -23.06 8.76 -4.39
CA THR A 145 -23.92 9.94 -4.35
C THR A 145 -25.38 9.56 -4.60
N LEU A 146 -26.31 10.22 -3.92
CA LEU A 146 -27.74 9.98 -4.09
C LEU A 146 -28.40 10.89 -5.13
N LYS A 147 -27.74 11.99 -5.48
CA LYS A 147 -28.20 12.98 -6.43
C LYS A 147 -27.02 13.67 -7.09
N LYS A 148 -27.32 14.36 -8.19
CA LYS A 148 -26.38 15.29 -8.81
C LYS A 148 -26.02 16.41 -7.83
N GLN A 149 -24.73 16.67 -7.65
CA GLN A 149 -24.23 17.66 -6.70
C GLN A 149 -22.80 18.11 -7.02
N THR A 150 -22.41 19.28 -6.52
CA THR A 150 -21.00 19.69 -6.45
C THR A 150 -20.40 19.20 -5.14
N ILE A 151 -19.29 18.48 -5.22
CA ILE A 151 -18.57 18.01 -4.04
C ILE A 151 -17.97 19.21 -3.29
N SER A 152 -18.24 19.30 -1.99
CA SER A 152 -17.86 20.46 -1.17
C SER A 152 -17.29 20.01 0.16
N SER A 153 -16.18 20.61 0.59
CA SER A 153 -15.46 20.29 1.83
C SER A 153 -16.29 20.47 3.11
N ALA A 154 -17.40 21.21 3.05
CA ALA A 154 -18.33 21.38 4.17
C ALA A 154 -19.23 20.16 4.40
N TYR A 155 -19.44 19.33 3.37
CA TYR A 155 -20.37 18.19 3.39
C TYR A 155 -19.63 16.90 3.05
N VAL A 156 -18.88 16.40 4.04
CA VAL A 156 -18.12 15.15 3.91
C VAL A 156 -19.05 13.92 3.96
N PRO A 157 -18.74 12.82 3.26
CA PRO A 157 -19.51 11.59 3.34
C PRO A 157 -19.56 11.03 4.77
N GLY A 158 -20.76 10.72 5.25
CA GLY A 158 -20.98 10.17 6.60
C GLY A 158 -22.11 10.89 7.35
N VAL A 159 -21.96 10.98 8.67
CA VAL A 159 -22.98 11.54 9.57
C VAL A 159 -23.34 12.98 9.18
N GLY A 160 -24.64 13.25 9.05
CA GLY A 160 -25.21 14.54 8.68
C GLY A 160 -25.31 14.79 7.17
N THR A 161 -24.83 13.86 6.33
CA THR A 161 -24.89 13.98 4.85
C THR A 161 -25.61 12.79 4.20
N GLU A 162 -26.51 12.14 4.93
CA GLU A 162 -27.31 10.99 4.49
C GLU A 162 -28.21 11.31 3.29
N SER A 163 -28.55 12.59 3.09
CA SER A 163 -29.30 13.05 1.91
C SER A 163 -28.43 13.24 0.65
N LEU A 164 -27.12 13.09 0.79
CA LEU A 164 -26.12 13.32 -0.27
C LEU A 164 -25.38 12.02 -0.62
N TYR A 165 -25.04 11.22 0.39
CA TYR A 165 -24.22 10.02 0.25
C TYR A 165 -24.82 8.80 0.94
N MET A 166 -24.58 7.64 0.34
CA MET A 166 -24.91 6.33 0.91
C MET A 166 -23.67 5.43 0.88
N VAL A 167 -23.46 4.67 1.95
CA VAL A 167 -22.38 3.67 2.01
C VAL A 167 -22.67 2.56 1.00
N VAL A 168 -21.64 2.14 0.25
CA VAL A 168 -21.68 0.95 -0.58
C VAL A 168 -21.33 -0.25 0.28
N VAL A 169 -22.19 -1.28 0.28
CA VAL A 169 -22.01 -2.50 1.08
C VAL A 169 -22.00 -3.74 0.20
N GLU A 170 -21.48 -4.84 0.74
CA GLU A 170 -21.54 -6.13 0.06
C GLU A 170 -22.99 -6.58 -0.13
N ASP A 171 -23.20 -7.43 -1.14
CA ASP A 171 -24.52 -7.99 -1.39
C ASP A 171 -24.82 -9.08 -0.35
N HIS A 172 -25.83 -8.83 0.47
CA HIS A 172 -26.34 -9.75 1.48
C HIS A 172 -27.82 -9.96 1.27
N LYS A 173 -28.31 -11.18 1.52
CA LYS A 173 -29.73 -11.50 1.36
C LYS A 173 -30.60 -10.72 2.35
N GLY A 174 -30.01 -10.26 3.46
CA GLY A 174 -30.71 -9.62 4.58
C GLY A 174 -31.73 -10.56 5.20
N THR A 175 -31.33 -11.83 5.38
CA THR A 175 -32.09 -12.87 6.07
C THR A 175 -31.51 -13.10 7.45
N LEU A 176 -32.21 -13.82 8.33
CA LEU A 176 -31.67 -14.12 9.66
C LEU A 176 -30.32 -14.86 9.60
N ASP A 177 -30.16 -15.76 8.62
CA ASP A 177 -28.92 -16.54 8.42
C ASP A 177 -27.82 -15.77 7.65
N ASP A 178 -28.18 -14.65 7.02
CA ASP A 178 -27.29 -13.80 6.23
C ASP A 178 -27.74 -12.33 6.38
N PRO A 179 -27.54 -11.74 7.58
CA PRO A 179 -27.95 -10.37 7.87
C PRO A 179 -26.99 -9.38 7.21
N ILE A 180 -27.51 -8.22 6.78
CA ILE A 180 -26.71 -7.15 6.20
C ILE A 180 -25.88 -6.48 7.30
N PRO A 181 -24.54 -6.43 7.22
CA PRO A 181 -23.72 -5.66 8.15
C PRO A 181 -24.08 -4.17 8.09
N TYR A 182 -24.37 -3.58 9.24
CA TYR A 182 -24.77 -2.19 9.33
C TYR A 182 -23.64 -1.30 9.88
N SER A 183 -23.22 -0.32 9.09
CA SER A 183 -22.16 0.64 9.43
C SER A 183 -22.64 2.09 9.48
N GLY A 184 -23.95 2.32 9.53
CA GLY A 184 -24.54 3.66 9.37
C GLY A 184 -24.53 4.15 7.92
N ASN A 185 -25.21 5.27 7.65
CA ASN A 185 -25.41 5.85 6.32
C ASN A 185 -25.94 4.84 5.29
N MET A 186 -26.85 3.98 5.73
CA MET A 186 -27.49 2.94 4.91
C MET A 186 -29.01 3.05 4.96
N VAL A 187 -29.67 2.73 3.84
CA VAL A 187 -31.13 2.56 3.79
C VAL A 187 -31.49 1.23 4.43
N LEU A 188 -32.48 1.26 5.33
CA LEU A 188 -33.07 0.04 5.89
C LEU A 188 -34.30 -0.34 5.08
N GLU A 189 -34.37 -1.60 4.67
CA GLU A 189 -35.47 -2.18 3.90
C GLU A 189 -36.33 -3.06 4.81
N LYS A 190 -37.64 -2.92 4.70
CA LYS A 190 -38.61 -3.66 5.51
C LYS A 190 -38.40 -5.17 5.37
N ASP A 191 -38.56 -5.89 6.49
CA ASP A 191 -38.45 -7.34 6.62
C ASP A 191 -37.04 -7.93 6.39
N LYS A 192 -36.03 -7.07 6.12
CA LYS A 192 -34.62 -7.47 6.09
C LYS A 192 -34.00 -7.48 7.48
N TYR A 193 -32.95 -8.28 7.62
CA TYR A 193 -32.17 -8.42 8.84
C TYR A 193 -30.83 -7.70 8.71
N TYR A 194 -30.44 -7.02 9.79
CA TYR A 194 -29.19 -6.25 9.88
C TYR A 194 -28.42 -6.66 11.13
N VAL A 195 -27.09 -6.64 11.05
CA VAL A 195 -26.20 -6.93 12.18
C VAL A 195 -25.32 -5.74 12.51
N GLN A 196 -25.27 -5.37 13.79
CA GLN A 196 -24.36 -4.36 14.33
C GLN A 196 -23.87 -4.82 15.70
N ASP A 197 -22.56 -4.74 15.95
CA ASP A 197 -21.93 -5.19 17.21
C ASP A 197 -22.36 -6.62 17.61
N ASP A 198 -22.37 -7.54 16.63
CA ASP A 198 -22.80 -8.95 16.76
C ASP A 198 -24.28 -9.15 17.19
N ILE A 199 -25.11 -8.10 17.15
CA ILE A 199 -26.53 -8.19 17.46
C ILE A 199 -27.35 -8.09 16.17
N VAL A 200 -28.27 -9.03 15.97
CA VAL A 200 -29.18 -9.05 14.83
C VAL A 200 -30.47 -8.29 15.13
N TYR A 201 -30.91 -7.51 14.15
CA TYR A 201 -32.12 -6.70 14.18
C TYR A 201 -32.95 -6.99 12.93
N LYS A 202 -34.27 -7.04 13.06
CA LYS A 202 -35.20 -7.09 11.92
C LYS A 202 -35.75 -5.70 11.66
N CYS A 203 -35.69 -5.24 10.42
CA CYS A 203 -36.28 -3.97 10.04
C CYS A 203 -37.81 -4.08 9.91
N THR A 204 -38.53 -3.16 10.55
CA THR A 204 -40.00 -3.16 10.64
C THR A 204 -40.67 -2.28 9.58
N ARG A 205 -39.93 -1.35 8.96
CA ARG A 205 -40.40 -0.48 7.88
C ARG A 205 -39.24 0.11 7.09
N ASP A 206 -39.49 0.45 5.82
CA ASP A 206 -38.49 1.11 4.98
C ASP A 206 -38.11 2.49 5.54
N SER A 207 -36.80 2.77 5.59
CA SER A 207 -36.32 4.08 6.00
C SER A 207 -36.41 5.12 4.89
N ILE A 208 -36.47 4.69 3.63
CA ILE A 208 -36.44 5.48 2.38
C ILE A 208 -35.13 6.26 2.21
N ASN A 209 -34.69 6.98 3.23
CA ASN A 209 -33.41 7.67 3.30
C ASN A 209 -32.40 6.86 4.13
N PRO A 210 -31.08 7.03 3.88
CA PRO A 210 -30.08 6.42 4.74
C PRO A 210 -30.17 6.92 6.18
N LEU A 211 -29.93 6.03 7.14
CA LEU A 211 -29.89 6.33 8.56
C LEU A 211 -28.46 6.16 9.07
N TYR A 212 -28.01 7.03 9.96
CA TYR A 212 -26.67 6.96 10.58
C TYR A 212 -26.68 6.44 12.02
N ASN A 213 -27.83 6.48 12.70
CA ASN A 213 -27.94 6.09 14.10
C ASN A 213 -27.67 4.59 14.29
N ASN A 214 -27.09 4.21 15.44
CA ASN A 214 -26.93 2.79 15.75
C ASN A 214 -28.29 2.07 15.80
N LEU A 215 -28.33 0.81 15.38
CA LEU A 215 -29.56 0.01 15.33
C LEU A 215 -30.21 -0.11 16.71
N LYS A 216 -29.43 -0.18 17.78
CA LYS A 216 -29.94 -0.20 19.17
C LYS A 216 -30.77 1.05 19.52
N ASP A 217 -30.45 2.20 18.92
CA ASP A 217 -31.13 3.48 19.15
C ASP A 217 -32.36 3.63 18.24
N LEU A 218 -32.53 2.72 17.27
CA LEU A 218 -33.64 2.67 16.32
C LEU A 218 -34.72 1.63 16.67
N ILE A 219 -34.58 0.96 17.82
CA ILE A 219 -35.56 -0.02 18.31
C ILE A 219 -36.93 0.67 18.49
N ASN A 220 -38.00 0.03 18.03
CA ASN A 220 -39.37 0.57 17.99
C ASN A 220 -39.60 1.74 17.02
N LEU A 221 -38.56 2.21 16.33
CA LEU A 221 -38.67 3.25 15.29
C LEU A 221 -38.52 2.68 13.89
N TYR A 222 -37.53 1.80 13.68
CA TYR A 222 -37.24 1.17 12.39
C TYR A 222 -36.87 -0.30 12.52
N VAL A 223 -36.44 -0.74 13.69
CA VAL A 223 -36.02 -2.12 13.91
C VAL A 223 -36.60 -2.72 15.19
N GLU A 224 -36.61 -4.03 15.24
CA GLU A 224 -36.79 -4.83 16.45
C GLU A 224 -35.56 -5.72 16.64
N LYS A 225 -35.18 -5.96 17.90
CA LYS A 225 -34.09 -6.89 18.21
C LYS A 225 -34.61 -8.32 18.08
N VAL A 226 -33.85 -9.18 17.40
CA VAL A 226 -34.15 -10.62 17.26
C VAL A 226 -33.69 -11.39 18.49
#